data_AF-A0A1W9V077-F1
#
_entry.id   AF-A0A1W9V077-F1
#
_cell.length_a   1.000
_cell.length_b   1.000
_cell.length_c   1.000
_cell.angle_alpha   90.00
_cell.angle_beta   90.00
_cell.angle_gamma   90.00
#
_symmetry.space_group_name_H-M   'P 1'
#
loop_
_entity.id
_entity.type
_entity.pdbx_description
1 polymer ?
#
loop_
_entity_poly.entity_id
_entity_poly.type
_entity_poly.pdbx_seq_one_letter_code
_entity_poly.pdbx_strand_id
1 'polypeptide(L)'
;HIEHGIGVFKGLVKLEIDGVAREYLEVHYKKGDKLYVPIHQADRLSKYVGPDSADPTLNRLGTLDWTRIKKRAKKAIADIADELLRIYAAREVVPGRAFIPDTEWQREMEASFAYVETASAPKRKAIRF
;
A
#
# COMPACT_ATOMS: atom_id res chain seq x y z
N HIS A 1 1.91 -13.92 4.88
CA HIS A 1 3.36 -14.12 5.10
C HIS A 1 4.15 -13.63 3.90
N ILE A 2 5.26 -12.93 4.11
CA ILE A 2 6.04 -12.32 3.02
C ILE A 2 6.58 -13.32 1.99
N GLU A 3 6.95 -14.54 2.39
CA GLU A 3 7.50 -15.57 1.49
C GLU A 3 6.49 -16.59 0.97
N HIS A 4 5.40 -16.81 1.69
CA HIS A 4 4.48 -17.92 1.42
C HIS A 4 3.10 -17.46 0.92
N GLY A 5 2.84 -16.15 0.96
CA GLY A 5 1.59 -15.57 0.50
C GLY A 5 0.50 -15.55 1.55
N ILE A 6 -0.74 -15.60 1.07
CA ILE A 6 -1.95 -15.40 1.87
C ILE A 6 -2.37 -16.72 2.51
N GLY A 7 -2.52 -16.69 3.83
CA GLY A 7 -2.98 -17.78 4.67
C GLY A 7 -3.90 -17.25 5.77
N VAL A 8 -4.58 -18.14 6.47
CA VAL A 8 -5.49 -17.83 7.56
C VAL A 8 -4.75 -17.97 8.88
N PHE A 9 -4.67 -16.88 9.65
CA PHE A 9 -4.15 -16.94 11.01
C PHE A 9 -5.14 -17.68 11.92
N LYS A 10 -4.66 -18.69 12.67
CA LYS A 10 -5.48 -19.49 13.58
C LYS A 10 -5.28 -19.16 15.05
N GLY A 11 -4.09 -18.68 15.42
CA GLY A 11 -3.80 -18.30 16.80
C GLY A 11 -2.34 -18.50 17.18
N LEU A 12 -2.10 -18.41 18.47
CA LEU A 12 -0.83 -18.71 19.11
C LEU A 12 -0.84 -20.16 19.60
N VAL A 13 0.25 -20.87 19.37
CA VAL A 13 0.47 -22.24 19.84
C VAL A 13 1.80 -22.33 20.58
N LYS A 14 1.81 -23.10 21.67
CA LYS A 14 3.05 -23.46 22.39
C LYS A 14 3.53 -24.80 21.86
N LEU A 15 4.76 -24.82 21.36
CA LEU A 15 5.43 -26.02 20.89
C LEU A 15 6.69 -26.21 21.72
N GLU A 16 6.92 -27.44 22.17
CA GLU A 16 8.16 -27.82 22.83
C GLU A 16 9.09 -28.44 21.79
N ILE A 17 10.24 -27.79 21.57
CA ILE A 17 11.27 -28.26 20.64
C ILE A 17 12.58 -28.29 21.42
N ASP A 18 13.24 -29.45 21.43
CA ASP A 18 14.48 -29.70 22.17
C ASP A 18 14.39 -29.37 23.67
N GLY A 19 13.24 -29.66 24.29
CA GLY A 19 12.98 -29.40 25.72
C GLY A 19 12.74 -27.92 26.06
N VAL A 20 12.65 -27.05 25.06
CA VAL A 20 12.35 -25.61 25.25
C VAL A 20 10.98 -25.31 24.68
N ALA A 21 10.06 -24.91 25.57
CA ALA A 21 8.75 -24.42 25.17
C ALA A 21 8.88 -23.05 24.50
N ARG A 22 8.42 -22.93 23.25
CA ARG A 22 8.40 -21.69 22.47
C ARG A 22 7.01 -21.43 21.89
N GLU A 23 6.70 -20.16 21.73
CA GLU A 23 5.43 -19.72 21.15
C GLU A 23 5.56 -19.43 19.66
N TYR A 24 4.57 -19.89 18.90
CA TYR A 24 4.49 -19.77 17.45
C TYR A 24 3.10 -19.27 17.04
N LEU A 25 3.06 -18.51 15.95
CA LEU A 25 1.85 -18.12 15.25
C LEU A 25 1.50 -19.23 14.25
N GLU A 26 0.32 -19.85 14.40
CA GLU A 26 -0.17 -20.87 13.48
C GLU A 26 -0.91 -20.20 12.31
N VAL A 27 -0.44 -20.46 11.09
CA VAL A 27 -1.04 -19.95 9.84
C VAL A 27 -1.39 -21.14 8.94
N HIS A 28 -2.66 -21.21 8.52
CA HIS A 28 -3.17 -22.25 7.64
C HIS A 28 -3.20 -21.79 6.19
N TYR A 29 -2.81 -22.69 5.30
CA TYR A 29 -2.76 -22.50 3.85
C TYR A 29 -3.73 -23.46 3.16
N LYS A 30 -3.82 -23.37 1.83
CA LYS A 30 -4.69 -24.24 1.02
C LYS A 30 -4.31 -25.71 1.22
N LYS A 31 -5.29 -26.62 1.08
CA LYS A 31 -5.14 -28.08 1.25
C LYS A 31 -4.70 -28.55 2.65
N GLY A 32 -4.87 -27.72 3.68
CA GLY A 32 -4.54 -28.09 5.06
C GLY A 32 -3.06 -27.93 5.41
N ASP A 33 -2.26 -27.31 4.52
CA ASP A 33 -0.87 -26.96 4.80
C ASP A 33 -0.80 -26.00 6.00
N LYS A 34 0.13 -26.22 6.92
CA LYS A 34 0.34 -25.39 8.12
C LYS A 34 1.73 -24.80 8.15
N LEU A 35 1.83 -23.55 8.60
CA LEU A 35 3.09 -22.85 8.84
C LEU A 35 3.10 -22.34 10.28
N TYR A 36 4.19 -22.64 10.99
CA TYR A 36 4.46 -22.13 12.33
C TYR A 36 5.51 -21.03 12.24
N VAL A 37 5.10 -19.80 12.54
CA VAL A 37 6.00 -18.63 12.50
C VAL A 37 6.38 -18.28 13.94
N PRO A 38 7.67 -18.24 14.30
CA PRO A 38 8.08 -17.81 15.63
C PRO A 38 7.59 -16.39 15.94
N ILE A 39 7.25 -16.08 17.20
CA ILE A 39 6.79 -14.72 17.58
C ILE A 39 7.79 -13.62 17.20
N HIS A 40 9.09 -13.89 17.33
CA HIS A 40 10.12 -12.91 16.98
C HIS A 40 10.20 -12.61 15.47
N GLN A 41 9.50 -13.38 14.63
CA GLN A 41 9.34 -13.17 13.19
C GLN A 41 7.91 -12.74 12.81
N ALA A 42 7.15 -12.21 13.77
CA ALA A 42 5.77 -11.75 13.54
C ALA A 42 5.70 -10.64 12.48
N ASP A 43 6.78 -9.86 12.30
CA ASP A 43 6.94 -8.84 11.27
C ASP A 43 6.82 -9.40 9.83
N ARG A 44 7.08 -10.70 9.64
CA ARG A 44 6.90 -11.39 8.34
C ARG A 44 5.44 -11.65 8.01
N LEU A 45 4.53 -11.44 8.96
CA LEU A 45 3.09 -11.48 8.80
C LEU A 45 2.52 -10.07 8.73
N SER A 46 1.63 -9.85 7.78
CA SER A 46 0.92 -8.58 7.63
C SER A 46 -0.54 -8.92 7.39
N LYS A 47 -1.43 -8.10 7.95
CA LYS A 47 -2.87 -8.23 7.71
C LYS A 47 -3.13 -8.01 6.22
N TYR A 48 -3.89 -8.91 5.61
CA TYR A 48 -4.30 -8.75 4.22
C TYR A 48 -5.31 -7.60 4.11
N VAL A 49 -5.08 -6.70 3.14
CA VAL A 49 -5.98 -5.60 2.79
C VAL A 49 -6.23 -5.71 1.28
N GLY A 50 -7.46 -6.07 0.91
CA GLY A 50 -7.90 -6.24 -0.47
C GLY A 50 -8.86 -5.12 -0.90
N PRO A 51 -9.00 -4.88 -2.22
CA PRO A 51 -9.86 -3.85 -2.77
C PRO A 51 -11.37 -4.14 -2.63
N ASP A 52 -11.76 -5.40 -2.40
CA ASP A 52 -13.15 -5.84 -2.23
C ASP A 52 -13.31 -6.72 -0.97
N SER A 53 -14.53 -6.78 -0.42
CA SER A 53 -14.91 -7.73 0.65
C SER A 53 -14.90 -9.21 0.21
N ALA A 54 -14.36 -9.53 -0.96
CA ALA A 54 -14.23 -10.90 -1.43
C ALA A 54 -13.15 -11.64 -0.64
N ASP A 55 -13.45 -12.89 -0.26
CA ASP A 55 -12.50 -13.73 0.45
C ASP A 55 -11.24 -13.96 -0.40
N PRO A 56 -10.05 -13.68 0.16
CA PRO A 56 -8.82 -13.86 -0.60
C PRO A 56 -8.60 -15.35 -0.89
N THR A 57 -8.11 -15.64 -2.10
CA THR A 57 -7.70 -16.99 -2.44
C THR A 57 -6.45 -17.37 -1.65
N LEU A 58 -6.56 -18.42 -0.83
CA LEU A 58 -5.42 -18.94 -0.07
C LEU A 58 -4.35 -19.52 -0.99
N ASN A 59 -3.10 -19.20 -0.70
CA ASN A 59 -1.95 -19.76 -1.40
C ASN A 59 -1.67 -21.19 -0.89
N ARG A 60 -0.91 -21.96 -1.68
CA ARG A 60 -0.39 -23.27 -1.29
C ARG A 60 1.05 -23.13 -0.81
N LEU A 61 1.42 -23.85 0.25
CA LEU A 61 2.78 -23.80 0.76
C LEU A 61 3.73 -24.54 -0.21
N GLY A 62 4.91 -23.97 -0.43
CA GLY A 62 5.94 -24.58 -1.29
C GLY A 62 5.73 -24.44 -2.81
N THR A 63 4.67 -23.78 -3.28
CA THR A 63 4.52 -23.49 -4.72
C THR A 63 5.17 -22.17 -5.12
N LEU A 64 5.55 -22.07 -6.40
CA LEU A 64 6.11 -20.84 -6.98
C LEU A 64 5.04 -19.78 -7.32
N ASP A 65 3.77 -20.04 -7.02
CA ASP A 65 2.66 -19.16 -7.41
C ASP A 65 2.80 -17.78 -6.75
N TRP A 66 3.13 -17.74 -5.46
CA TRP A 66 3.34 -16.49 -4.74
C TRP A 66 4.53 -15.70 -5.30
N THR A 67 5.64 -16.39 -5.59
CA THR A 67 6.82 -15.77 -6.20
C THR A 67 6.51 -15.17 -7.57
N ARG A 68 5.70 -15.86 -8.38
CA ARG A 68 5.23 -15.36 -9.69
C ARG A 68 4.35 -14.12 -9.53
N ILE A 69 3.39 -14.13 -8.59
CA ILE A 69 2.52 -12.99 -8.29
C ILE A 69 3.37 -11.79 -7.85
N LYS A 70 4.30 -11.98 -6.91
CA LYS A 70 5.21 -10.93 -6.44
C LYS A 70 6.05 -10.34 -7.58
N LYS A 71 6.58 -11.19 -8.46
CA LYS A 71 7.37 -10.74 -9.62
C LYS A 71 6.53 -9.90 -10.58
N ARG A 72 5.29 -10.31 -10.87
CA ARG A 72 4.36 -9.53 -11.70
C ARG A 72 4.01 -8.18 -11.08
N ALA A 73 3.68 -8.17 -9.79
CA ALA A 73 3.39 -6.93 -9.06
C ALA A 73 4.59 -5.97 -9.06
N LYS A 74 5.80 -6.47 -8.78
CA LYS A 74 7.03 -5.65 -8.84
C LYS A 74 7.27 -5.06 -10.23
N LYS A 75 7.01 -5.84 -11.28
CA LYS A 75 7.12 -5.36 -12.66
C LYS A 75 6.12 -4.23 -12.93
N ALA A 76 4.85 -4.43 -12.61
CA ALA A 76 3.81 -3.41 -12.81
C ALA A 76 4.13 -2.09 -12.07
N ILE A 77 4.66 -2.17 -10.84
CA ILE A 77 5.09 -0.97 -10.11
C ILE A 77 6.23 -0.25 -10.83
N ALA A 78 7.21 -0.99 -11.35
CA ALA A 78 8.32 -0.41 -12.11
C ALA A 78 7.83 0.25 -13.41
N ASP A 79 6.90 -0.39 -14.12
CA ASP A 79 6.31 0.14 -15.36
C ASP A 79 5.58 1.47 -15.08
N ILE A 80 4.80 1.57 -14.00
CA ILE A 80 4.12 2.81 -13.59
C ILE A 80 5.13 3.90 -13.21
N ALA A 81 6.19 3.55 -12.48
CA ALA A 81 7.21 4.52 -12.09
C ALA A 81 7.94 5.10 -13.30
N ASP A 82 8.23 4.27 -14.31
CA ASP A 82 8.83 4.71 -15.58
C ASP A 82 7.87 5.62 -16.37
N GLU A 83 6.59 5.28 -16.42
CA GLU A 83 5.57 6.12 -17.06
C GLU A 83 5.45 7.49 -16.38
N LEU A 84 5.41 7.53 -15.04
CA LEU A 84 5.40 8.78 -14.28
C LEU A 84 6.64 9.61 -14.59
N LEU A 85 7.83 9.01 -14.58
CA LEU A 85 9.07 9.70 -14.89
C LEU A 85 9.04 10.32 -16.31
N ARG A 86 8.52 9.59 -17.30
CA ARG A 86 8.33 10.10 -18.66
C ARG A 86 7.37 11.28 -18.72
N ILE A 87 6.25 11.23 -18.00
CA ILE A 87 5.29 12.33 -17.92
C ILE A 87 5.97 13.58 -17.32
N TYR A 88 6.75 13.42 -16.25
CA TYR A 88 7.47 14.55 -15.64
C TYR A 88 8.54 15.12 -16.59
N ALA A 89 9.33 14.28 -17.25
CA ALA A 89 10.32 14.73 -18.23
C ALA A 89 9.68 15.48 -19.41
N ALA A 90 8.56 14.97 -19.94
CA ALA A 90 7.81 15.66 -20.99
C ALA A 90 7.27 17.02 -20.52
N ARG A 91 6.82 17.11 -19.26
CA ARG A 91 6.31 18.36 -18.67
C ARG A 91 7.40 19.41 -18.47
N GLU A 92 8.64 19.01 -18.19
CA GLU A 92 9.76 19.96 -18.05
C GLU A 92 10.17 20.60 -19.38
N VAL A 93 10.04 19.88 -20.49
CA VAL A 93 10.41 20.38 -21.83
C VAL A 93 9.34 21.33 -22.41
N VAL A 94 8.08 21.18 -21.98
CA VAL A 94 6.99 22.06 -22.43
C VAL A 94 6.98 23.35 -21.61
N PRO A 95 7.18 24.53 -22.24
CA PRO A 95 7.08 25.80 -21.53
C PRO A 95 5.66 25.96 -20.95
N GLY A 96 5.58 26.15 -19.64
CA GLY A 96 4.32 26.40 -18.96
C GLY A 96 3.71 27.76 -19.32
N ARG A 97 2.39 27.86 -19.21
CA ARG A 97 1.68 29.14 -19.30
C ARG A 97 1.66 29.80 -17.92
N ALA A 98 2.29 30.96 -17.79
CA ALA A 98 2.18 31.75 -16.57
C ALA A 98 0.78 32.35 -16.45
N PHE A 99 0.17 32.23 -15.27
CA PHE A 99 -1.06 32.94 -14.95
C PHE A 99 -0.79 34.41 -14.68
N ILE A 100 -1.79 35.25 -14.95
CA ILE A 100 -1.76 36.69 -14.72
C ILE A 100 -1.82 36.93 -13.20
N PRO A 101 -1.21 38.01 -12.67
CA PRO A 101 -1.40 38.39 -11.28
C PRO A 101 -2.88 38.55 -10.93
N ASP A 102 -3.23 38.24 -9.68
CA ASP A 102 -4.61 38.33 -9.20
C ASP A 102 -5.17 39.75 -9.42
N THR A 103 -6.42 39.81 -9.86
CA THR A 103 -7.14 41.08 -10.10
C THR A 103 -7.94 41.48 -8.86
N GLU A 104 -8.32 42.77 -8.75
CA GLU A 104 -9.14 43.27 -7.63
C GLU A 104 -10.44 42.46 -7.47
N TRP A 105 -11.06 42.10 -8.58
CA TRP A 105 -12.23 41.25 -8.64
C TRP A 105 -12.02 39.87 -7.99
N GLN A 106 -10.83 39.29 -8.13
CA GLN A 106 -10.51 37.99 -7.56
C GLN A 106 -10.41 38.08 -6.03
N ARG A 107 -9.91 39.20 -5.49
CA ARG A 107 -9.89 39.45 -4.04
C ARG A 107 -11.28 39.67 -3.46
N GLU A 108 -12.13 40.40 -4.18
CA GLU A 108 -13.52 40.64 -3.77
C GLU A 108 -14.32 39.34 -3.77
N MET A 109 -14.11 38.47 -4.76
CA MET A 109 -14.69 37.13 -4.81
C MET A 109 -14.20 36.27 -3.63
N GLU A 110 -12.89 36.24 -3.36
CA GLU A 110 -12.30 35.52 -2.22
C GLU A 110 -12.86 36.01 -0.87
N ALA A 111 -13.07 37.32 -0.71
CA ALA A 111 -13.65 37.92 0.49
C ALA A 111 -15.15 37.65 0.67
N SER A 112 -15.86 37.25 -0.39
CA SER A 112 -17.29 36.92 -0.36
C SER A 112 -17.59 35.52 0.17
N PHE A 113 -16.58 34.66 0.32
CA PHE A 113 -16.77 33.31 0.85
C PHE A 113 -17.01 33.34 2.36
N ALA A 114 -18.20 32.90 2.79
CA ALA A 114 -18.64 32.92 4.18
C ALA A 114 -17.97 31.87 5.10
N TYR A 115 -16.93 31.16 4.65
CA TYR A 115 -16.29 30.06 5.39
C TYR A 115 -14.81 30.35 5.65
N VAL A 116 -14.38 30.09 6.88
CA VAL A 116 -12.96 30.17 7.27
C VAL A 116 -12.26 28.90 6.79
N GLU A 117 -11.15 29.06 6.05
CA GLU A 117 -10.33 27.94 5.58
C GLU A 117 -9.93 27.03 6.74
N THR A 118 -10.14 25.72 6.58
CA THR A 118 -9.79 24.72 7.59
C THR A 118 -8.27 24.49 7.63
N ALA A 119 -7.74 24.15 8.80
CA ALA A 119 -6.29 23.95 8.99
C ALA A 119 -5.68 22.81 8.14
N SER A 120 -6.50 21.90 7.59
CA SER A 120 -6.06 20.85 6.68
C SER A 120 -5.96 21.31 5.22
N ALA A 121 -6.44 22.51 4.88
CA ALA A 121 -6.26 23.10 3.58
C ALA A 121 -4.80 23.58 3.44
N PRO A 122 -4.02 23.04 2.48
CA PRO A 122 -2.64 23.47 2.30
C PRO A 122 -2.63 24.91 1.78
N LYS A 123 -2.27 25.85 2.66
CA LYS A 123 -2.09 27.27 2.33
C LYS A 123 -1.30 27.42 1.02
N ARG A 124 -1.88 28.18 0.09
CA ARG A 124 -1.23 28.81 -1.09
C ARG A 124 -0.77 27.93 -2.26
N LYS A 125 -1.05 26.62 -2.32
CA LYS A 125 -0.72 25.81 -3.51
C LYS A 125 -1.91 25.24 -4.28
N ALA A 126 -3.12 25.27 -3.72
CA ALA A 126 -4.27 24.59 -4.31
C ALA A 126 -5.29 25.50 -5.02
N ILE A 127 -5.16 26.82 -4.88
CA ILE A 127 -6.04 27.79 -5.55
C ILE A 127 -5.15 28.74 -6.36
N ARG A 128 -4.78 28.29 -7.56
CA ARG A 128 -4.40 29.17 -8.67
C ARG A 128 -5.29 28.72 -9.81
N PHE A 129 -6.25 29.56 -10.19
CA PHE A 129 -6.99 29.41 -11.43
C PHE A 129 -6.06 29.65 -12.62
#